data_AF-A0A383V1S9-F1
#
_entry.id   AF-A0A383V1S9-F1
#
_cell.length_a   1.000
_cell.length_b   1.000
_cell.length_c   1.000
_cell.angle_alpha   90.00
_cell.angle_beta   90.00
_cell.angle_gamma   90.00
#
_symmetry.space_group_name_H-M   'P 1'
#
loop_
_entity.id
_entity.type
_entity.pdbx_description
1 polymer ?
#
loop_
_entity_poly.entity_id
_entity_poly.type
_entity_poly.pdbx_seq_one_letter_code
_entity_poly.pdbx_strand_id
1 'polypeptide(L)'
;MPPYFIAVHAGAGYHGPQKEAAYLAAIRAALAAAAAVLEQGSSSMDAVKAAICALEAAPGTNAGYGSNLTLTGSVECDAGIMAGDGTCGAVGAVPGVDHPIAAAHRLAELSRQPLPCGLVRPTLLVGDAARSWAVSQHLAAAATAEEAGQRLVSPAAAAAWRGYRAMLDEAAAADSSSQAASVPSSTAPPGEQQQQQQQPYRQPDDNKRQRGGALESPAKRSRTEPAAQVGPGSSQQQQQQHHQQDVEPGHPVGRDDVAAAAAAGALVGDLGDTVGCVAVDGAGRVAAGVSSGGLALKQPGRVGEAALLGAGCWAHDGSRQQLPKGGDAGKATQQQGGGVGNAASWQQPGVAVSVSGVGERIMAASLARAAAMTLQLEGGRQLQPLATQLLQGSMLSQPGPWDAGLLAVRVAGSSSSSSRNESSDSSDNSGSSGDAAGSAAQHEQAEDAGHADQGLLCNGEKQRQQRLVVELVAAFTSPSFAIGWLGPGPQAKAQAVVLRQAGPANASAAAVAGGAAEAAPAGRLGQLPALPPQVKCLEVSCSWPLD
;
A
#
# COMPACT_ATOMS: atom_id res chain seq x y z
N MET A 1 19.00 -20.92 -6.13
CA MET A 1 17.67 -20.33 -5.88
C MET A 1 17.39 -19.35 -6.99
N PRO A 2 16.17 -19.30 -7.54
CA PRO A 2 15.80 -18.28 -8.51
C PRO A 2 15.92 -16.89 -7.88
N PRO A 3 16.45 -15.87 -8.58
CA PRO A 3 16.52 -14.51 -8.08
C PRO A 3 15.11 -13.93 -7.89
N TYR A 4 14.97 -12.94 -7.02
CA TYR A 4 13.70 -12.23 -6.82
C TYR A 4 13.96 -10.83 -6.27
N PHE A 5 12.92 -10.00 -6.27
CA PHE A 5 12.92 -8.69 -5.64
C PHE A 5 11.62 -8.48 -4.86
N ILE A 6 11.73 -7.95 -3.64
CA ILE A 6 10.57 -7.65 -2.78
C ILE A 6 10.73 -6.22 -2.27
N ALA A 7 9.65 -5.46 -2.26
CA ALA A 7 9.59 -4.19 -1.53
C ALA A 7 8.27 -4.08 -0.76
N VAL A 8 8.33 -3.52 0.44
CA VAL A 8 7.19 -3.34 1.34
C VAL A 8 7.13 -1.92 1.87
N HIS A 9 5.95 -1.47 2.28
CA HIS A 9 5.78 -0.28 3.11
C HIS A 9 4.96 -0.57 4.37
N ALA A 10 5.29 0.14 5.43
CA ALA A 10 4.48 0.23 6.66
C ALA A 10 3.77 1.59 6.76
N GLY A 11 3.43 2.14 5.59
CA GLY A 11 2.55 3.28 5.37
C GLY A 11 3.23 4.65 5.33
N ALA A 12 2.46 5.61 4.81
CA ALA A 12 2.85 6.98 4.54
C ALA A 12 2.02 7.95 5.40
N GLY A 13 2.70 8.59 6.34
CA GLY A 13 2.08 9.35 7.41
C GLY A 13 3.15 9.99 8.28
N TYR A 14 2.96 9.99 9.60
CA TYR A 14 3.95 10.46 10.55
C TYR A 14 4.48 9.32 11.42
N HIS A 15 5.76 8.99 11.21
CA HIS A 15 6.46 7.95 11.98
C HIS A 15 7.23 8.62 13.11
N GLY A 16 6.65 8.61 14.32
CA GLY A 16 7.33 9.13 15.51
C GLY A 16 8.62 8.38 15.82
N PRO A 17 9.70 9.06 16.27
CA PRO A 17 10.98 8.41 16.58
C PRO A 17 10.89 7.23 17.56
N GLN A 18 9.92 7.28 18.47
CA GLN A 18 9.70 6.23 19.48
C GLN A 18 9.18 4.91 18.88
N LYS A 19 8.41 4.98 17.79
CA LYS A 19 7.83 3.81 17.11
C LYS A 19 8.67 3.32 15.92
N GLU A 20 9.64 4.12 15.48
CA GLU A 20 10.47 3.84 14.31
C GLU A 20 11.10 2.44 14.35
N ALA A 21 11.69 2.05 15.48
CA ALA A 21 12.29 0.72 15.63
C ALA A 21 11.28 -0.43 15.41
N ALA A 22 10.03 -0.25 15.84
CA ALA A 22 8.97 -1.24 15.67
C ALA A 22 8.54 -1.34 14.20
N TYR A 23 8.39 -0.23 13.49
CA TYR A 23 8.11 -0.23 12.05
C TYR A 23 9.22 -0.92 11.25
N LEU A 24 10.48 -0.61 11.56
CA LEU A 24 11.62 -1.24 10.89
C LEU A 24 11.71 -2.74 11.19
N ALA A 25 11.34 -3.18 12.38
CA ALA A 25 11.26 -4.59 12.73
C ALA A 25 10.14 -5.31 11.94
N ALA A 26 8.96 -4.72 11.86
CA ALA A 26 7.83 -5.25 11.10
C ALA A 26 8.17 -5.37 9.60
N ILE A 27 8.81 -4.35 9.02
CA ILE A 27 9.28 -4.35 7.62
C ILE A 27 10.27 -5.51 7.38
N ARG A 28 11.24 -5.71 8.27
CA ARG A 28 12.22 -6.81 8.13
C ARG A 28 11.55 -8.18 8.22
N ALA A 29 10.59 -8.34 9.13
CA ALA A 29 9.81 -9.57 9.26
C ALA A 29 8.99 -9.85 8.00
N ALA A 30 8.37 -8.83 7.41
CA ALA A 30 7.62 -8.94 6.16
C ALA A 30 8.49 -9.36 4.98
N LEU A 31 9.67 -8.74 4.83
CA LEU A 31 10.64 -9.11 3.79
C LEU A 31 11.12 -10.56 3.96
N ALA A 32 11.38 -11.01 5.20
CA ALA A 32 11.78 -12.38 5.48
C ALA A 32 10.66 -13.40 5.16
N ALA A 33 9.41 -13.07 5.49
CA ALA A 33 8.26 -13.92 5.20
C ALA A 33 8.04 -14.12 3.69
N ALA A 34 8.10 -13.03 2.91
CA ALA A 34 8.01 -13.10 1.45
C ALA A 34 9.19 -13.84 0.82
N ALA A 35 10.41 -13.62 1.31
CA ALA A 35 11.59 -14.33 0.83
C ALA A 35 11.46 -15.85 1.00
N ALA A 36 11.06 -16.30 2.20
CA ALA A 36 10.88 -17.73 2.49
C ALA A 36 9.89 -18.41 1.52
N VAL A 37 8.84 -17.71 1.10
CA VAL A 37 7.84 -18.19 0.14
C VAL A 37 8.42 -18.29 -1.28
N LEU A 38 9.19 -17.30 -1.73
CA LEU A 38 9.82 -17.30 -3.04
C LEU A 38 10.96 -18.33 -3.15
N GLU A 39 11.71 -18.53 -2.06
CA GLU A 39 12.74 -19.57 -1.97
C GLU A 39 12.17 -20.98 -2.10
N GLN A 40 10.92 -21.18 -1.71
CA GLN A 40 10.16 -22.43 -1.90
C GLN A 40 9.58 -22.58 -3.32
N GLY A 41 9.78 -21.60 -4.20
CA GLY A 41 9.29 -21.61 -5.58
C GLY A 41 7.83 -21.24 -5.75
N SER A 42 7.22 -20.61 -4.74
CA SER A 42 5.83 -20.10 -4.81
C SER A 42 5.74 -18.82 -5.67
N SER A 43 4.52 -18.37 -5.93
CA SER A 43 4.29 -17.22 -6.81
C SER A 43 4.66 -15.88 -6.17
N SER A 44 4.85 -14.83 -6.98
CA SER A 44 5.00 -13.45 -6.50
C SER A 44 3.76 -12.99 -5.71
N MET A 45 2.56 -13.46 -6.06
CA MET A 45 1.32 -13.17 -5.32
C MET A 45 1.30 -13.82 -3.93
N ASP A 46 1.80 -15.05 -3.81
CA ASP A 46 1.96 -15.71 -2.51
C ASP A 46 2.97 -14.97 -1.62
N ALA A 47 4.04 -14.46 -2.21
CA ALA A 47 5.04 -13.67 -1.50
C ALA A 47 4.45 -12.36 -0.96
N VAL A 48 3.66 -11.66 -1.78
CA VAL A 48 2.91 -10.46 -1.37
C VAL A 48 1.97 -10.76 -0.20
N LYS A 49 1.19 -11.84 -0.29
CA LYS A 49 0.33 -12.30 0.81
C LYS A 49 1.15 -12.52 2.09
N ALA A 50 2.27 -13.24 2.01
CA ALA A 50 3.09 -13.56 3.18
C ALA A 50 3.70 -12.32 3.84
N ALA A 51 4.22 -11.37 3.05
CA ALA A 51 4.71 -10.09 3.56
C ALA A 51 3.61 -9.32 4.28
N ILE A 52 2.44 -9.18 3.66
CA ILE A 52 1.35 -8.39 4.23
C ILE A 52 0.73 -9.08 5.46
N CYS A 53 0.65 -10.41 5.51
CA CYS A 53 0.23 -11.12 6.72
C CYS A 53 1.16 -10.82 7.90
N ALA A 54 2.47 -10.76 7.67
CA ALA A 54 3.44 -10.39 8.70
C ALA A 54 3.29 -8.93 9.17
N LEU A 55 2.91 -8.02 8.26
CA LEU A 55 2.60 -6.63 8.61
C LEU A 55 1.28 -6.54 9.39
N GLU A 56 0.22 -7.22 8.95
CA GLU A 56 -1.09 -7.30 9.63
C GLU A 56 -1.02 -7.92 11.03
N ALA A 57 -0.04 -8.78 11.28
CA ALA A 57 0.23 -9.33 12.62
C ALA A 57 0.96 -8.32 13.53
N ALA A 58 1.59 -7.29 12.97
CA ALA A 58 2.40 -6.35 13.73
C ALA A 58 1.50 -5.27 14.38
N PRO A 59 1.46 -5.19 15.73
CA PRO A 59 0.51 -4.34 16.45
C PRO A 59 0.72 -2.83 16.27
N GLY A 60 1.86 -2.43 15.70
CA GLY A 60 2.18 -1.03 15.42
C GLY A 60 1.70 -0.54 14.06
N THR A 61 1.07 -1.40 13.25
CA THR A 61 0.54 -1.03 11.93
C THR A 61 -0.97 -0.87 11.97
N ASN A 62 -1.52 -0.04 11.08
CA ASN A 62 -2.96 0.10 10.93
C ASN A 62 -3.49 -0.86 9.86
N ALA A 63 -3.27 -2.16 10.08
CA ALA A 63 -3.81 -3.23 9.25
C ALA A 63 -3.90 -4.52 10.08
N GLY A 64 -4.96 -5.32 9.92
CA GLY A 64 -5.16 -6.52 10.73
C GLY A 64 -5.20 -6.22 12.24
N TYR A 65 -4.38 -6.91 13.03
CA TYR A 65 -4.31 -6.73 14.47
C TYR A 65 -3.67 -5.39 14.85
N GLY A 66 -4.40 -4.57 15.61
CA GLY A 66 -3.97 -3.21 15.96
C GLY A 66 -4.51 -2.12 15.02
N SER A 67 -5.37 -2.48 14.06
CA SER A 67 -6.11 -1.54 13.23
C SER A 67 -6.87 -0.50 14.06
N ASN A 68 -7.06 0.67 13.44
CA ASN A 68 -7.93 1.73 13.93
C ASN A 68 -9.37 1.23 14.16
N LEU A 69 -9.98 1.70 15.25
CA LEU A 69 -11.35 1.35 15.60
C LEU A 69 -12.34 2.31 14.92
N THR A 70 -13.49 1.75 14.52
CA THR A 70 -14.66 2.46 14.00
C THR A 70 -15.28 3.35 15.08
N LEU A 71 -16.27 4.17 14.71
CA LEU A 71 -17.03 4.99 15.65
C LEU A 71 -17.68 4.16 16.78
N THR A 72 -18.01 2.90 16.50
CA THR A 72 -18.61 1.96 17.47
C THR A 72 -17.59 1.13 18.24
N GLY A 73 -16.30 1.35 18.04
CA GLY A 73 -15.23 0.68 18.79
C GLY A 73 -14.85 -0.71 18.26
N SER A 74 -15.22 -1.07 17.03
CA SER A 74 -14.86 -2.34 16.38
C SER A 74 -13.80 -2.14 15.31
N VAL A 75 -13.14 -3.21 14.88
CA VAL A 75 -12.22 -3.20 13.74
C VAL A 75 -12.93 -3.68 12.47
N GLU A 76 -12.72 -2.96 11.37
CA GLU A 76 -13.12 -3.36 10.02
C GLU A 76 -11.96 -3.08 9.08
N CYS A 77 -11.50 -4.09 8.35
CA CYS A 77 -10.33 -3.96 7.48
C CYS A 77 -10.72 -3.93 6.00
N ASP A 78 -9.84 -3.34 5.20
CA ASP A 78 -9.87 -3.29 3.74
C ASP A 78 -8.56 -3.90 3.22
N ALA A 79 -8.62 -4.79 2.23
CA ALA A 79 -7.41 -5.35 1.61
C ALA A 79 -7.65 -5.75 0.15
N GLY A 80 -6.59 -5.68 -0.65
CA GLY A 80 -6.62 -5.94 -2.08
C GLY A 80 -5.30 -6.51 -2.56
N ILE A 81 -5.37 -7.41 -3.53
CA ILE A 81 -4.20 -8.06 -4.13
C ILE A 81 -4.40 -8.29 -5.62
N MET A 82 -3.33 -8.16 -6.39
CA MET A 82 -3.33 -8.34 -7.84
C MET A 82 -2.02 -8.97 -8.31
N ALA A 83 -2.11 -10.00 -9.13
CA ALA A 83 -1.00 -10.55 -9.91
C ALA A 83 -0.93 -9.90 -11.30
N GLY A 84 0.25 -9.93 -11.90
CA GLY A 84 0.52 -9.29 -13.19
C GLY A 84 -0.27 -9.87 -14.37
N ASP A 85 -0.80 -11.09 -14.25
CA ASP A 85 -1.68 -11.71 -15.25
C ASP A 85 -3.15 -11.24 -15.16
N GLY A 86 -3.46 -10.33 -14.23
CA GLY A 86 -4.80 -9.79 -13.99
C GLY A 86 -5.60 -10.54 -12.93
N THR A 87 -5.10 -11.64 -12.37
CA THR A 87 -5.71 -12.33 -11.24
C THR A 87 -5.77 -11.39 -10.03
N CYS A 88 -6.95 -11.17 -9.45
CA CYS A 88 -7.12 -10.21 -8.38
C CYS A 88 -8.27 -10.55 -7.44
N GLY A 89 -8.18 -10.03 -6.21
CA GLY A 89 -9.20 -10.20 -5.19
C GLY A 89 -9.11 -9.11 -4.12
N ALA A 90 -10.22 -8.82 -3.46
CA ALA A 90 -10.31 -7.79 -2.45
C ALA A 90 -11.40 -8.08 -1.41
N VAL A 91 -11.21 -7.55 -0.21
CA VAL A 91 -12.22 -7.51 0.85
C VAL A 91 -12.34 -6.09 1.40
N GLY A 92 -13.55 -5.68 1.75
CA GLY A 92 -13.80 -4.33 2.27
C GLY A 92 -14.69 -4.31 3.51
N ALA A 93 -14.41 -3.40 4.44
CA ALA A 93 -15.07 -3.28 5.73
C ALA A 93 -15.27 -4.65 6.43
N VAL A 94 -14.29 -5.56 6.31
CA VAL A 94 -14.42 -6.92 6.81
C VAL A 94 -14.06 -6.97 8.30
N PRO A 95 -14.97 -7.43 9.19
CA PRO A 95 -14.67 -7.55 10.61
C PRO A 95 -14.07 -8.93 10.92
N GLY A 96 -13.18 -8.99 11.92
CA GLY A 96 -12.77 -10.24 12.55
C GLY A 96 -12.10 -11.30 11.67
N VAL A 97 -11.45 -10.91 10.56
CA VAL A 97 -10.58 -11.81 9.77
C VAL A 97 -9.13 -11.47 10.13
N ASP A 98 -8.35 -12.45 10.62
CA ASP A 98 -6.99 -12.20 11.14
C ASP A 98 -6.06 -11.56 10.11
N HIS A 99 -6.16 -12.06 8.88
CA HIS A 99 -5.39 -11.59 7.75
C HIS A 99 -6.32 -11.24 6.59
N PRO A 100 -6.82 -9.99 6.52
CA PRO A 100 -7.64 -9.51 5.41
C PRO A 100 -7.01 -9.77 4.03
N ILE A 101 -5.68 -9.62 3.89
CA ILE A 101 -4.98 -9.93 2.65
C ILE A 101 -5.09 -11.41 2.26
N ALA A 102 -5.15 -12.34 3.22
CA ALA A 102 -5.30 -13.76 2.94
C ALA A 102 -6.69 -14.07 2.38
N ALA A 103 -7.73 -13.36 2.85
CA ALA A 103 -9.07 -13.45 2.27
C ALA A 103 -9.12 -12.88 0.85
N ALA A 104 -8.48 -11.72 0.61
CA ALA A 104 -8.34 -11.13 -0.73
C ALA A 104 -7.58 -12.07 -1.69
N HIS A 105 -6.47 -12.67 -1.23
CA HIS A 105 -5.72 -13.67 -1.99
C HIS A 105 -6.57 -14.89 -2.32
N ARG A 106 -7.35 -15.39 -1.36
CA ARG A 106 -8.22 -16.54 -1.59
C ARG A 106 -9.31 -16.26 -2.63
N LEU A 107 -9.87 -15.04 -2.64
CA LEU A 107 -10.77 -14.59 -3.70
C LEU A 107 -10.07 -14.58 -5.05
N ALA A 108 -8.83 -14.06 -5.11
CA ALA A 108 -8.03 -14.00 -6.33
C ALA A 108 -7.78 -15.40 -6.91
N GLU A 109 -7.32 -16.35 -6.09
CA GLU A 109 -7.11 -17.75 -6.53
C GLU A 109 -8.39 -18.38 -7.08
N LEU A 110 -9.49 -18.22 -6.34
CA LEU A 110 -10.76 -18.81 -6.72
C LEU A 110 -11.31 -18.17 -7.98
N SER A 111 -11.10 -16.87 -8.22
CA SER A 111 -11.61 -16.16 -9.41
C SER A 111 -11.23 -16.83 -10.74
N ARG A 112 -10.11 -17.58 -10.78
CA ARG A 112 -9.66 -18.34 -11.95
C ARG A 112 -10.38 -19.67 -12.17
N GLN A 113 -11.14 -20.12 -11.17
CA GLN A 113 -11.82 -21.41 -11.20
C GLN A 113 -13.28 -21.19 -11.63
N PRO A 114 -13.74 -21.83 -12.72
CA PRO A 114 -15.13 -21.69 -13.14
C PRO A 114 -16.08 -22.27 -12.10
N LEU A 115 -17.28 -21.70 -12.01
CA LEU A 115 -18.40 -22.31 -11.33
C LEU A 115 -19.31 -23.05 -12.34
N PRO A 116 -20.10 -24.03 -11.88
CA PRO A 116 -21.14 -24.64 -12.70
C PRO A 116 -22.06 -23.58 -13.34
N CYS A 117 -22.63 -23.93 -14.49
CA CYS A 117 -23.58 -23.07 -15.22
C CYS A 117 -23.01 -21.72 -15.70
N GLY A 118 -21.68 -21.57 -15.77
CA GLY A 118 -21.04 -20.34 -16.25
C GLY A 118 -21.09 -19.18 -15.25
N LEU A 119 -21.39 -19.46 -13.97
CA LEU A 119 -21.36 -18.43 -12.93
C LEU A 119 -19.94 -17.89 -12.74
N VAL A 120 -19.84 -16.58 -12.53
CA VAL A 120 -18.58 -15.88 -12.28
C VAL A 120 -18.40 -15.75 -10.76
N ARG A 121 -17.19 -16.00 -10.28
CA ARG A 121 -16.86 -15.85 -8.86
C ARG A 121 -16.67 -14.38 -8.49
N PRO A 122 -16.99 -13.99 -7.25
CA PRO A 122 -16.72 -12.64 -6.78
C PRO A 122 -15.21 -12.39 -6.71
N THR A 123 -14.79 -11.19 -7.09
CA THR A 123 -13.44 -10.66 -6.85
C THR A 123 -13.42 -9.68 -5.68
N LEU A 124 -14.58 -9.22 -5.20
CA LEU A 124 -14.72 -8.36 -4.04
C LEU A 124 -15.89 -8.87 -3.17
N LEU A 125 -15.64 -9.03 -1.87
CA LEU A 125 -16.67 -9.24 -0.86
C LEU A 125 -16.52 -8.20 0.25
N VAL A 126 -17.63 -7.80 0.88
CA VAL A 126 -17.59 -6.77 1.93
C VAL A 126 -18.37 -7.17 3.18
N GLY A 127 -18.04 -6.52 4.30
CA GLY A 127 -18.76 -6.62 5.55
C GLY A 127 -18.77 -8.03 6.15
N ASP A 128 -19.82 -8.32 6.91
CA ASP A 128 -19.99 -9.60 7.60
C ASP A 128 -20.11 -10.81 6.66
N ALA A 129 -20.57 -10.57 5.42
CA ALA A 129 -20.60 -11.60 4.39
C ALA A 129 -19.18 -12.04 3.98
N ALA A 130 -18.22 -11.11 3.90
CA ALA A 130 -16.82 -11.44 3.65
C ALA A 130 -16.21 -12.25 4.80
N ARG A 131 -16.52 -11.91 6.06
CA ARG A 131 -16.11 -12.69 7.24
C ARG A 131 -16.68 -14.11 7.20
N SER A 132 -17.99 -14.24 7.02
CA SER A 132 -18.67 -15.53 6.96
C SER A 132 -18.14 -16.40 5.82
N TRP A 133 -17.85 -15.77 4.67
CA TRP A 133 -17.19 -16.43 3.56
C TRP A 133 -15.77 -16.88 3.92
N ALA A 134 -14.97 -16.05 4.60
CA ALA A 134 -13.62 -16.42 5.02
C ALA A 134 -13.61 -17.66 5.94
N VAL A 135 -14.57 -17.74 6.88
CA VAL A 135 -14.80 -18.94 7.71
C VAL A 135 -15.09 -20.16 6.84
N SER A 136 -15.95 -20.04 5.82
CA SER A 136 -16.25 -21.14 4.88
C SER A 136 -15.04 -21.59 4.05
N GLN A 137 -14.03 -20.73 3.91
CA GLN A 137 -12.77 -21.03 3.24
C GLN A 137 -11.69 -21.53 4.19
N HIS A 138 -12.04 -21.83 5.45
CA HIS A 138 -11.12 -22.28 6.50
C HIS A 138 -10.01 -21.26 6.81
N LEU A 139 -10.27 -19.97 6.60
CA LEU A 139 -9.37 -18.90 7.03
C LEU A 139 -9.59 -18.60 8.52
N ALA A 140 -8.55 -18.09 9.18
CA ALA A 140 -8.62 -17.66 10.57
C ALA A 140 -9.50 -16.41 10.69
N ALA A 141 -10.75 -16.60 11.09
CA ALA A 141 -11.76 -15.57 11.20
C ALA A 141 -12.74 -15.88 12.34
N ALA A 142 -13.34 -14.84 12.91
CA ALA A 142 -14.38 -14.94 13.92
C ALA A 142 -15.61 -15.70 13.37
N ALA A 143 -16.11 -16.66 14.14
CA ALA A 143 -17.27 -17.46 13.74
C ALA A 143 -18.57 -16.65 13.83
N THR A 144 -18.64 -15.71 14.78
CA THR A 144 -19.80 -14.85 15.03
C THR A 144 -19.47 -13.37 14.87
N ALA A 145 -20.49 -12.53 14.68
CA ALA A 145 -20.34 -11.08 14.64
C ALA A 145 -19.90 -10.49 16.00
N GLU A 146 -20.31 -11.12 17.10
CA GLU A 146 -19.91 -10.70 18.46
C GLU A 146 -18.41 -10.92 18.68
N GLU A 147 -17.90 -12.11 18.34
CA GLU A 147 -16.46 -12.40 18.36
C GLU A 147 -15.70 -11.42 17.46
N ALA A 148 -16.25 -11.12 16.27
CA ALA A 148 -15.62 -10.21 15.32
C ALA A 148 -15.48 -8.78 15.87
N GLY A 149 -16.41 -8.34 16.73
CA GLY A 149 -16.38 -7.00 17.33
C GLY A 149 -15.23 -6.77 18.32
N GLN A 150 -14.69 -7.83 18.90
CA GLN A 150 -13.57 -7.77 19.86
C GLN A 150 -12.25 -8.24 19.25
N ARG A 151 -12.31 -9.06 18.20
CA ARG A 151 -11.14 -9.55 17.48
C ARG A 151 -10.37 -8.39 16.86
N LEU A 152 -9.05 -8.51 16.77
CA LEU A 152 -8.12 -7.51 16.22
C LEU A 152 -7.95 -6.22 17.03
N VAL A 153 -8.76 -5.99 18.07
CA VAL A 153 -8.63 -4.83 18.96
C VAL A 153 -7.41 -5.03 19.87
N SER A 154 -6.35 -4.26 19.63
CA SER A 154 -5.18 -4.25 20.51
C SER A 154 -5.42 -3.31 21.72
N PRO A 155 -4.72 -3.53 22.86
CA PRO A 155 -4.80 -2.59 23.99
C PRO A 155 -4.44 -1.15 23.63
N ALA A 156 -3.47 -0.96 22.72
CA ALA A 156 -3.04 0.35 22.25
C ALA A 156 -4.14 1.01 21.39
N ALA A 157 -4.75 0.26 20.46
CA ALA A 157 -5.82 0.76 19.61
C ALA A 157 -7.07 1.13 20.43
N ALA A 158 -7.42 0.32 21.43
CA ALA A 158 -8.51 0.64 22.37
C ALA A 158 -8.23 1.88 23.22
N ALA A 159 -6.98 2.09 23.64
CA ALA A 159 -6.58 3.30 24.36
C ALA A 159 -6.65 4.55 23.48
N ALA A 160 -6.15 4.47 22.23
CA ALA A 160 -6.24 5.55 21.26
C ALA A 160 -7.71 5.92 20.96
N TRP A 161 -8.56 4.91 20.73
CA TRP A 161 -9.99 5.11 20.49
C TRP A 161 -10.69 5.84 21.63
N ARG A 162 -10.41 5.47 22.90
CA ARG A 162 -10.96 6.19 24.06
C ARG A 162 -10.54 7.66 24.08
N GLY A 163 -9.29 7.94 23.74
CA GLY A 163 -8.78 9.32 23.62
C GLY A 163 -9.54 10.11 22.56
N TYR A 164 -9.66 9.59 21.33
CA TYR A 164 -10.38 10.28 20.27
C TYR A 164 -11.88 10.43 20.56
N ARG A 165 -12.49 9.44 21.22
CA ARG A 165 -13.90 9.49 21.61
C ARG A 165 -14.15 10.61 22.62
N ALA A 166 -13.28 10.75 23.63
CA ALA A 166 -13.37 11.85 24.59
C ALA A 166 -13.28 13.22 23.88
N MET A 167 -12.36 13.38 22.93
CA MET A 167 -12.23 14.62 22.14
C MET A 167 -13.51 14.94 21.33
N LEU A 168 -14.16 13.93 20.74
CA LEU A 168 -15.43 14.14 20.03
C LEU A 168 -16.57 14.52 20.97
N ASP A 169 -16.66 13.86 22.13
CA ASP A 169 -17.71 14.13 23.10
C ASP A 169 -17.54 15.54 23.71
N GLU A 170 -16.30 15.99 23.95
CA GLU A 170 -15.97 17.37 24.36
C GLU A 170 -16.35 18.40 23.29
N ALA A 171 -16.05 18.15 22.01
CA ALA A 171 -16.42 19.04 20.91
C ALA A 171 -17.95 19.13 20.73
N ALA A 172 -18.66 18.00 20.82
CA ALA A 172 -20.12 17.98 20.75
C ALA A 172 -20.77 18.74 21.92
N ALA A 173 -20.20 18.63 23.13
CA ALA A 173 -20.64 19.40 24.28
C ALA A 173 -20.44 20.91 24.06
N ALA A 174 -19.29 21.33 23.52
CA ALA A 174 -19.02 22.72 23.19
C ALA A 174 -20.02 23.28 22.15
N ASP A 175 -20.30 22.53 21.08
CA ASP A 175 -21.28 22.93 20.06
C ASP A 175 -22.69 23.06 20.65
N SER A 176 -23.12 22.10 21.48
CA SER A 176 -24.43 22.15 22.15
C SER A 176 -24.58 23.35 23.10
N SER A 177 -23.50 23.74 23.79
CA SER A 177 -23.47 24.91 24.66
C SER A 177 -23.54 26.23 23.87
N SER A 178 -22.93 26.27 22.68
CA SER A 178 -22.96 27.44 21.79
C SER A 178 -24.32 27.63 21.09
N GLN A 179 -25.01 26.52 20.77
CA GLN A 179 -26.38 26.56 20.24
C GLN A 179 -27.41 26.91 21.32
N ALA A 180 -27.21 26.47 22.57
CA ALA A 180 -28.07 26.87 23.69
C ALA A 180 -27.94 28.36 24.04
N ALA A 181 -26.76 28.97 23.86
CA ALA A 181 -26.51 30.39 24.13
C ALA A 181 -27.03 31.35 23.03
N SER A 182 -27.48 30.84 21.87
CA SER A 182 -27.90 31.65 20.71
C SER A 182 -29.42 31.65 20.46
N VAL A 183 -30.24 31.15 21.39
CA VAL A 183 -31.71 31.25 21.30
C VAL A 183 -32.17 32.63 21.84
N PRO A 184 -32.70 33.56 21.01
CA PRO A 184 -33.31 34.77 21.53
C PRO A 184 -34.67 34.44 22.17
N SER A 185 -34.92 34.95 23.38
CA SER A 185 -36.19 34.83 24.06
C SER A 185 -37.28 35.59 23.29
N SER A 186 -38.06 34.89 22.48
CA SER A 186 -39.30 35.43 21.90
C SER A 186 -40.44 35.21 22.90
N THR A 187 -40.82 36.28 23.59
CA THR A 187 -42.11 36.37 24.29
C THR A 187 -43.21 36.56 23.26
N ALA A 188 -43.93 35.48 22.92
CA ALA A 188 -45.16 35.56 22.12
C ALA A 188 -46.39 35.71 23.04
N PRO A 189 -47.39 36.53 22.68
CA PRO A 189 -48.62 36.72 23.46
C PRO A 189 -49.59 35.54 23.31
N PRO A 190 -50.55 35.35 24.22
CA PRO A 190 -51.39 34.16 24.25
C PRO A 190 -52.59 34.25 23.29
N GLY A 191 -52.82 33.15 22.56
CA GLY A 191 -54.15 32.69 22.16
C GLY A 191 -54.48 32.74 20.66
N GLU A 192 -54.49 31.57 20.02
CA GLU A 192 -55.62 31.07 19.22
C GLU A 192 -55.37 29.60 18.84
N GLN A 193 -56.18 28.69 19.41
CA GLN A 193 -56.15 27.27 19.10
C GLN A 193 -56.94 27.04 17.79
N GLN A 194 -56.23 26.79 16.68
CA GLN A 194 -56.82 26.15 15.51
C GLN A 194 -56.35 24.69 15.44
N GLN A 195 -57.30 23.78 15.65
CA GLN A 195 -57.14 22.36 15.36
C GLN A 195 -56.96 22.17 13.85
N GLN A 196 -55.76 21.76 13.43
CA GLN A 196 -55.59 21.11 12.13
C GLN A 196 -55.24 19.63 12.33
N GLN A 197 -56.15 18.80 11.87
CA GLN A 197 -56.09 17.35 11.84
C GLN A 197 -54.90 16.90 11.00
N GLN A 198 -54.08 16.02 11.56
CA GLN A 198 -53.03 15.33 10.82
C GLN A 198 -53.68 14.36 9.83
N GLN A 199 -53.51 14.60 8.53
CA GLN A 199 -53.81 13.60 7.51
C GLN A 199 -52.65 12.60 7.42
N PRO A 200 -52.91 11.28 7.38
CA PRO A 200 -51.87 10.29 7.19
C PRO A 200 -51.37 10.29 5.74
N TYR A 201 -50.07 10.13 5.60
CA TYR A 201 -49.32 10.02 4.35
C TYR A 201 -49.86 8.86 3.48
N ARG A 202 -50.30 9.16 2.25
CA ARG A 202 -50.70 8.17 1.23
C ARG A 202 -49.45 7.48 0.66
N GLN A 203 -49.38 6.16 0.77
CA GLN A 203 -48.52 5.35 -0.11
C GLN A 203 -49.06 5.37 -1.56
N PRO A 204 -48.21 5.33 -2.59
CA PRO A 204 -48.68 5.22 -3.98
C PRO A 204 -49.24 3.82 -4.25
N ASP A 205 -50.46 3.79 -4.81
CA ASP A 205 -51.14 2.60 -5.30
C ASP A 205 -50.42 2.01 -6.54
N ASP A 206 -49.80 0.84 -6.40
CA ASP A 206 -49.51 -0.04 -7.53
C ASP A 206 -50.69 -1.00 -7.71
N ASN A 207 -51.54 -0.74 -8.71
CA ASN A 207 -52.62 -1.65 -9.07
C ASN A 207 -52.47 -2.16 -10.51
N LYS A 208 -52.36 -3.48 -10.59
CA LYS A 208 -52.84 -4.40 -11.64
C LYS A 208 -52.07 -4.49 -12.96
N ARG A 209 -51.37 -5.63 -13.09
CA ARG A 209 -51.69 -6.60 -14.14
C ARG A 209 -51.88 -8.00 -13.53
N GLN A 210 -53.12 -8.49 -13.56
CA GLN A 210 -53.48 -9.88 -13.31
C GLN A 210 -53.48 -10.67 -14.62
N ARG A 211 -52.93 -11.89 -14.56
CA ARG A 211 -53.34 -13.16 -15.20
C ARG A 211 -52.29 -14.17 -14.72
N GLY A 212 -52.54 -15.30 -14.08
CA GLY A 212 -53.73 -16.09 -13.76
C GLY A 212 -53.19 -17.52 -13.55
N GLY A 213 -53.72 -18.27 -12.58
CA GLY A 213 -53.37 -19.69 -12.41
C GLY A 213 -53.21 -20.11 -10.95
N ALA A 214 -54.30 -20.63 -10.40
CA ALA A 214 -54.40 -21.23 -9.08
C ALA A 214 -53.65 -22.57 -8.99
N LEU A 215 -53.22 -22.94 -7.78
CA LEU A 215 -53.24 -24.30 -7.23
C LEU A 215 -53.09 -24.26 -5.70
N GLU A 216 -53.66 -25.27 -5.07
CA GLU A 216 -54.24 -25.30 -3.72
C GLU A 216 -53.26 -25.62 -2.57
N SER A 217 -53.54 -25.05 -1.38
CA SER A 217 -53.60 -25.63 0.00
C SER A 217 -52.59 -26.70 0.53
N PRO A 218 -52.53 -27.00 1.85
CA PRO A 218 -52.61 -26.18 3.07
C PRO A 218 -51.58 -26.61 4.17
N ALA A 219 -51.72 -26.00 5.36
CA ALA A 219 -51.56 -26.62 6.69
C ALA A 219 -50.44 -26.12 7.63
N LYS A 220 -50.92 -25.34 8.62
CA LYS A 220 -50.44 -25.22 10.00
C LYS A 220 -50.03 -26.56 10.60
N ARG A 221 -48.94 -26.59 11.39
CA ARG A 221 -48.87 -27.36 12.64
C ARG A 221 -47.97 -26.67 13.67
N SER A 222 -48.58 -26.50 14.82
CA SER A 222 -48.11 -26.00 16.12
C SER A 222 -47.47 -27.09 16.97
N ARG A 223 -46.90 -26.65 18.11
CA ARG A 223 -46.49 -27.39 19.35
C ARG A 223 -45.03 -27.85 19.35
N THR A 224 -44.25 -27.74 20.42
CA THR A 224 -44.49 -27.47 21.87
C THR A 224 -43.13 -27.24 22.55
N GLU A 225 -43.11 -26.45 23.63
CA GLU A 225 -42.01 -26.41 24.62
C GLU A 225 -41.89 -27.75 25.39
N PRO A 226 -40.85 -27.91 26.24
CA PRO A 226 -41.08 -27.54 27.65
C PRO A 226 -39.92 -26.80 28.33
N ALA A 227 -40.32 -26.03 29.34
CA ALA A 227 -39.51 -25.32 30.33
C ALA A 227 -38.81 -26.24 31.35
N ALA A 228 -37.71 -25.76 31.93
CA ALA A 228 -37.24 -26.16 33.26
C ALA A 228 -36.79 -24.92 34.05
N GLN A 229 -37.50 -24.65 35.14
CA GLN A 229 -37.19 -23.67 36.18
C GLN A 229 -36.24 -24.28 37.22
N VAL A 230 -35.29 -23.50 37.74
CA VAL A 230 -34.75 -23.66 39.10
C VAL A 230 -34.63 -22.26 39.73
N GLY A 231 -35.17 -22.14 40.94
CA GLY A 231 -35.36 -20.89 41.68
C GLY A 231 -34.13 -20.35 42.44
N PRO A 232 -34.33 -19.30 43.26
CA PRO A 232 -33.30 -18.33 43.60
C PRO A 232 -32.60 -18.59 44.94
N GLY A 233 -31.33 -18.18 45.04
CA GLY A 233 -30.54 -18.17 46.27
C GLY A 233 -30.00 -16.78 46.58
N SER A 234 -30.56 -16.14 47.60
CA SER A 234 -30.16 -14.88 48.22
C SER A 234 -28.89 -15.01 49.05
N SER A 235 -28.02 -14.00 49.06
CA SER A 235 -27.16 -13.64 50.20
C SER A 235 -26.70 -12.18 50.10
N GLN A 236 -27.04 -11.40 51.11
CA GLN A 236 -26.64 -10.01 51.36
C GLN A 236 -25.30 -9.92 52.11
N GLN A 237 -24.80 -8.68 52.24
CA GLN A 237 -23.81 -8.13 53.19
C GLN A 237 -22.35 -8.11 52.66
N GLN A 238 -21.56 -7.04 52.79
CA GLN A 238 -21.67 -5.84 53.62
C GLN A 238 -20.75 -4.72 53.08
N GLN A 239 -21.15 -3.47 53.36
CA GLN A 239 -20.43 -2.22 53.15
C GLN A 239 -19.21 -2.09 54.06
N GLN A 240 -18.18 -1.37 53.61
CA GLN A 240 -17.36 -0.52 54.47
C GLN A 240 -17.03 0.80 53.76
N GLN A 241 -17.45 1.88 54.41
CA GLN A 241 -17.21 3.28 54.06
C GLN A 241 -15.94 3.76 54.78
N HIS A 242 -15.14 4.61 54.12
CA HIS A 242 -14.30 5.59 54.79
C HIS A 242 -14.49 6.96 54.12
N HIS A 243 -14.55 7.98 54.96
CA HIS A 243 -14.99 9.34 54.69
C HIS A 243 -13.83 10.33 55.00
N GLN A 244 -13.92 11.51 54.38
CA GLN A 244 -13.22 12.80 54.65
C GLN A 244 -11.83 12.98 54.00
N GLN A 245 -11.44 14.12 53.42
CA GLN A 245 -12.01 15.49 53.36
C GLN A 245 -11.29 16.33 52.27
N ASP A 246 -11.96 17.39 51.82
CA ASP A 246 -11.58 18.36 50.78
C ASP A 246 -10.45 19.33 51.15
N VAL A 247 -9.62 19.73 50.17
CA VAL A 247 -8.89 21.02 50.11
C VAL A 247 -8.78 21.46 48.64
N GLU A 248 -9.32 22.64 48.32
CA GLU A 248 -9.26 23.30 46.99
C GLU A 248 -7.93 24.07 46.76
N PRO A 249 -7.58 24.39 45.49
CA PRO A 249 -6.20 24.57 45.03
C PRO A 249 -5.75 26.03 44.83
N GLY A 250 -4.43 26.25 44.96
CA GLY A 250 -3.74 27.46 44.50
C GLY A 250 -3.19 27.30 43.07
N HIS A 251 -3.46 28.27 42.20
CA HIS A 251 -2.91 28.40 40.84
C HIS A 251 -1.37 28.51 40.81
N PRO A 252 -0.73 27.93 39.79
CA PRO A 252 -0.10 28.78 38.77
C PRO A 252 -0.30 28.27 37.32
N VAL A 253 -0.57 29.20 36.40
CA VAL A 253 -0.58 29.01 34.93
C VAL A 253 0.54 29.90 34.36
N GLY A 254 1.32 29.51 33.34
CA GLY A 254 1.26 28.33 32.51
C GLY A 254 2.55 28.15 31.71
N ARG A 255 2.99 26.90 31.63
CA ARG A 255 3.87 26.36 30.57
C ARG A 255 3.12 25.33 29.71
N ASP A 256 1.81 25.20 29.91
CA ASP A 256 1.03 24.03 29.50
C ASP A 256 0.34 24.20 28.13
N ASP A 257 0.20 25.43 27.63
CA ASP A 257 -0.52 25.70 26.37
C ASP A 257 0.25 25.21 25.13
N VAL A 258 1.59 25.20 25.20
CA VAL A 258 2.45 24.71 24.11
C VAL A 258 2.57 23.19 24.13
N ALA A 259 2.51 22.58 25.32
CA ALA A 259 2.56 21.13 25.50
C ALA A 259 1.24 20.45 25.09
N ALA A 260 0.08 21.07 25.37
CA ALA A 260 -1.22 20.56 24.98
C ALA A 260 -1.45 20.60 23.46
N ALA A 261 -1.02 21.68 22.78
CA ALA A 261 -1.10 21.77 21.32
C ALA A 261 -0.15 20.78 20.61
N ALA A 262 1.05 20.55 21.17
CA ALA A 262 1.98 19.53 20.68
C ALA A 262 1.47 18.10 20.93
N ALA A 263 0.80 17.84 22.06
CA ALA A 263 0.17 16.56 22.37
C ALA A 263 -1.03 16.27 21.46
N ALA A 264 -1.86 17.27 21.14
CA ALA A 264 -2.96 17.14 20.18
C ALA A 264 -2.46 16.86 18.75
N GLY A 265 -1.38 17.51 18.32
CA GLY A 265 -0.72 17.24 17.03
C GLY A 265 -0.07 15.84 16.95
N ALA A 266 0.46 15.34 18.07
CA ALA A 266 1.03 13.99 18.19
C ALA A 266 -0.05 12.89 18.24
N LEU A 267 -1.20 13.16 18.88
CA LEU A 267 -2.35 12.24 18.90
C LEU A 267 -2.99 12.08 17.51
N VAL A 268 -2.98 13.13 16.68
CA VAL A 268 -3.56 13.07 15.31
C VAL A 268 -2.56 12.57 14.25
N GLY A 269 -1.26 12.67 14.51
CA GLY A 269 -0.21 12.27 13.56
C GLY A 269 -0.07 10.74 13.36
N ASP A 270 -0.53 9.94 14.31
CA ASP A 270 -0.41 8.47 14.31
C ASP A 270 -1.59 7.76 13.60
N LEU A 271 -2.46 8.50 12.89
CA LEU A 271 -3.70 7.96 12.29
C LEU A 271 -3.52 7.23 10.95
N GLY A 272 -2.37 7.36 10.29
CA GLY A 272 -1.97 6.46 9.19
C GLY A 272 -1.23 5.27 9.80
N ASP A 273 -1.42 4.03 9.36
CA ASP A 273 -0.70 3.66 8.16
C ASP A 273 -1.13 2.31 7.55
N THR A 274 -1.58 2.40 6.29
CA THR A 274 -1.83 1.28 5.38
C THR A 274 -0.51 0.54 5.09
N VAL A 275 -0.55 -0.78 5.06
CA VAL A 275 0.61 -1.63 4.76
C VAL A 275 0.50 -2.19 3.34
N GLY A 276 1.63 -2.51 2.71
CA GLY A 276 1.59 -3.05 1.36
C GLY A 276 2.91 -3.63 0.90
N CYS A 277 2.84 -4.37 -0.21
CA CYS A 277 3.96 -5.11 -0.77
C CYS A 277 3.87 -5.14 -2.31
N VAL A 278 5.03 -5.08 -2.95
CA VAL A 278 5.23 -5.43 -4.36
C VAL A 278 6.33 -6.48 -4.46
N ALA A 279 6.16 -7.47 -5.32
CA ALA A 279 7.11 -8.56 -5.50
C ALA A 279 7.34 -8.87 -6.98
N VAL A 280 8.56 -9.28 -7.31
CA VAL A 280 9.01 -9.74 -8.62
C VAL A 280 9.70 -11.08 -8.44
N ASP A 281 9.23 -12.11 -9.13
CA ASP A 281 9.89 -13.43 -9.12
C ASP A 281 11.02 -13.54 -10.15
N GLY A 282 11.73 -14.67 -10.16
CA GLY A 282 12.88 -14.88 -11.05
C GLY A 282 12.54 -14.86 -12.54
N ALA A 283 11.28 -15.16 -12.88
CA ALA A 283 10.78 -15.08 -14.24
C ALA A 283 10.37 -13.66 -14.64
N GLY A 284 10.33 -12.71 -13.70
CA GLY A 284 9.89 -11.35 -13.91
C GLY A 284 8.39 -11.13 -13.78
N ARG A 285 7.65 -12.10 -13.24
CA ARG A 285 6.22 -11.94 -12.95
C ARG A 285 6.06 -11.08 -11.72
N VAL A 286 5.12 -10.16 -11.77
CA VAL A 286 4.92 -9.15 -10.72
C VAL A 286 3.62 -9.38 -9.95
N ALA A 287 3.60 -8.94 -8.71
CA ALA A 287 2.37 -8.88 -7.91
C ALA A 287 2.43 -7.67 -6.97
N ALA A 288 1.25 -7.17 -6.60
CA ALA A 288 1.08 -6.10 -5.64
C ALA A 288 -0.08 -6.39 -4.70
N GLY A 289 0.00 -5.90 -3.47
CA GLY A 289 -1.09 -5.97 -2.51
C GLY A 289 -0.99 -4.90 -1.44
N VAL A 290 -2.12 -4.64 -0.80
CA VAL A 290 -2.30 -3.56 0.17
C VAL A 290 -3.34 -3.98 1.23
N SER A 291 -3.19 -3.54 2.48
CA SER A 291 -4.13 -3.80 3.57
C SER A 291 -4.18 -2.62 4.55
N SER A 292 -5.37 -2.31 5.07
CA SER A 292 -5.62 -1.16 5.95
C SER A 292 -6.77 -1.41 6.93
N GLY A 293 -6.68 -0.86 8.14
CA GLY A 293 -7.80 -0.68 9.07
C GLY A 293 -8.65 0.55 8.74
N GLY A 294 -8.15 1.44 7.89
CA GLY A 294 -8.82 2.70 7.54
C GLY A 294 -8.69 3.78 8.61
N LEU A 295 -9.51 4.84 8.48
CA LEU A 295 -9.46 6.00 9.37
C LEU A 295 -9.91 5.64 10.79
N ALA A 296 -9.28 6.24 11.79
CA ALA A 296 -9.78 6.19 13.17
C ALA A 296 -11.18 6.83 13.24
N LEU A 297 -12.05 6.22 14.04
CA LEU A 297 -13.45 6.62 14.23
C LEU A 297 -14.27 6.67 12.93
N LYS A 298 -13.85 5.92 11.89
CA LYS A 298 -14.65 5.81 10.66
C LYS A 298 -16.05 5.31 10.97
N GLN A 299 -17.01 5.76 10.16
CA GLN A 299 -18.34 5.16 10.15
C GLN A 299 -18.21 3.66 9.83
N PRO A 300 -18.85 2.76 10.59
CA PRO A 300 -18.91 1.34 10.24
C PRO A 300 -19.41 1.13 8.81
N GLY A 301 -18.78 0.22 8.07
CA GLY A 301 -19.03 -0.01 6.65
C GLY A 301 -18.28 0.94 5.71
N ARG A 302 -17.51 1.92 6.21
CA ARG A 302 -16.66 2.77 5.36
C ARG A 302 -15.50 1.97 4.78
N VAL A 303 -15.45 1.92 3.45
CA VAL A 303 -14.42 1.25 2.66
C VAL A 303 -13.42 2.26 2.13
N GLY A 304 -12.13 1.99 2.30
CA GLY A 304 -11.01 2.78 1.78
C GLY A 304 -10.40 2.24 0.49
N GLU A 305 -9.26 2.81 0.11
CA GLU A 305 -8.51 2.51 -1.11
C GLU A 305 -8.02 1.07 -1.17
N ALA A 306 -7.73 0.46 -0.03
CA ALA A 306 -7.12 -0.87 0.03
C ALA A 306 -8.04 -1.98 -0.52
N ALA A 307 -9.37 -1.81 -0.44
CA ALA A 307 -10.34 -2.74 -1.02
C ALA A 307 -10.66 -2.44 -2.51
N LEU A 308 -10.22 -1.28 -3.02
CA LEU A 308 -10.57 -0.81 -4.35
C LEU A 308 -9.40 -1.06 -5.32
N LEU A 309 -9.53 -2.11 -6.14
CA LEU A 309 -8.52 -2.47 -7.15
C LEU A 309 -8.27 -1.28 -8.11
N GLY A 310 -7.01 -0.96 -8.34
CA GLY A 310 -6.59 0.21 -9.12
C GLY A 310 -6.50 1.51 -8.33
N ALA A 311 -7.06 1.58 -7.12
CA ALA A 311 -6.75 2.65 -6.18
C ALA A 311 -5.59 2.25 -5.26
N GLY A 312 -5.77 1.19 -4.45
CA GLY A 312 -4.81 0.76 -3.43
C GLY A 312 -3.62 -0.07 -3.95
N CYS A 313 -3.85 -0.92 -4.95
CA CYS A 313 -2.78 -1.69 -5.59
C CYS A 313 -3.07 -1.96 -7.06
N TRP A 314 -2.02 -2.24 -7.83
CA TRP A 314 -2.09 -2.64 -9.23
C TRP A 314 -0.87 -3.46 -9.63
N ALA A 315 -1.05 -4.47 -10.50
CA ALA A 315 0.06 -5.23 -11.07
C ALA A 315 -0.23 -5.58 -12.52
N HIS A 316 0.80 -5.56 -13.36
CA HIS A 316 0.73 -5.99 -14.75
C HIS A 316 2.07 -6.57 -15.20
N ASP A 317 2.07 -7.79 -15.72
CA ASP A 317 3.25 -8.41 -16.30
C ASP A 317 3.60 -7.69 -17.62
N GLY A 318 4.89 -7.54 -17.91
CA GLY A 318 5.29 -6.95 -19.18
C GLY A 318 5.11 -7.93 -20.35
N SER A 319 4.92 -7.40 -21.55
CA SER A 319 4.76 -8.22 -22.76
C SER A 319 6.11 -8.50 -23.43
N ARG A 320 6.47 -9.78 -23.54
CA ARG A 320 7.62 -10.24 -24.33
C ARG A 320 7.18 -10.57 -25.75
N GLN A 321 7.88 -10.06 -26.76
CA GLN A 321 7.78 -10.67 -28.10
C GLN A 321 8.45 -12.04 -28.04
N GLN A 322 7.67 -13.10 -28.24
CA GLN A 322 8.25 -14.38 -28.64
C GLN A 322 8.76 -14.21 -30.08
N LEU A 323 10.08 -14.34 -30.26
CA LEU A 323 10.65 -14.55 -31.58
C LEU A 323 10.00 -15.80 -32.18
N PRO A 324 9.57 -15.80 -33.46
CA PRO A 324 9.02 -16.98 -34.08
C PRO A 324 10.02 -18.13 -33.95
N LYS A 325 9.58 -19.25 -33.36
CA LYS A 325 10.40 -20.45 -33.24
C LYS A 325 10.83 -20.86 -34.65
N GLY A 326 12.14 -20.90 -34.88
CA GLY A 326 12.73 -21.32 -36.16
C GLY A 326 12.15 -22.66 -36.57
N GLY A 327 11.37 -22.65 -37.65
CA GLY A 327 10.63 -23.82 -38.11
C GLY A 327 9.88 -23.59 -39.42
N ASP A 328 9.55 -22.34 -39.78
CA ASP A 328 8.96 -22.06 -41.09
C ASP A 328 9.51 -20.76 -41.68
N ALA A 329 10.81 -20.79 -42.04
CA ALA A 329 11.41 -19.78 -42.90
C ALA A 329 10.96 -20.02 -44.34
N GLY A 330 9.66 -19.83 -44.58
CA GLY A 330 9.03 -20.10 -45.86
C GLY A 330 7.82 -19.19 -46.06
N LYS A 331 8.08 -17.97 -46.55
CA LYS A 331 7.11 -16.94 -47.00
C LYS A 331 6.66 -15.94 -45.91
N ALA A 332 7.51 -14.98 -45.59
CA ALA A 332 7.06 -13.66 -45.15
C ALA A 332 7.62 -12.61 -46.12
N THR A 333 6.70 -11.95 -46.80
CA THR A 333 6.90 -11.01 -47.90
C THR A 333 7.78 -9.84 -47.48
N GLN A 334 8.73 -9.51 -48.35
CA GLN A 334 9.61 -8.37 -48.28
C GLN A 334 8.79 -7.07 -48.39
N GLN A 335 8.63 -6.33 -47.29
CA GLN A 335 8.29 -4.92 -47.34
C GLN A 335 9.30 -4.14 -46.49
N GLN A 336 10.04 -3.28 -47.19
CA GLN A 336 11.16 -2.51 -46.69
C GLN A 336 10.70 -1.36 -45.78
N GLY A 337 11.41 -1.19 -44.67
CA GLY A 337 11.41 -0.01 -43.81
C GLY A 337 12.40 -0.23 -42.67
N GLY A 338 13.60 0.34 -42.79
CA GLY A 338 14.79 0.00 -42.01
C GLY A 338 14.67 0.12 -40.50
N GLY A 339 15.14 -0.92 -39.81
CA GLY A 339 15.43 -0.98 -38.39
C GLY A 339 16.02 -2.35 -38.07
N VAL A 340 17.28 -2.40 -37.65
CA VAL A 340 18.01 -3.64 -37.33
C VAL A 340 17.31 -4.35 -36.16
N GLY A 341 16.58 -5.44 -36.42
CA GLY A 341 15.90 -6.23 -35.41
C GLY A 341 16.58 -7.58 -35.17
N ASN A 342 16.96 -7.87 -33.92
CA ASN A 342 16.49 -9.04 -33.16
C ASN A 342 17.31 -9.26 -31.87
N ALA A 343 16.80 -8.70 -30.77
CA ALA A 343 16.83 -9.32 -29.45
C ALA A 343 15.38 -9.26 -28.95
N ALA A 344 14.92 -10.18 -28.09
CA ALA A 344 13.56 -10.11 -27.55
C ALA A 344 13.41 -8.79 -26.78
N SER A 345 12.83 -7.78 -27.43
CA SER A 345 12.54 -6.49 -26.82
C SER A 345 11.19 -6.62 -26.13
N TRP A 346 11.15 -6.25 -24.85
CA TRP A 346 9.89 -6.10 -24.16
C TRP A 346 9.12 -4.97 -24.84
N GLN A 347 7.89 -5.23 -25.28
CA GLN A 347 7.06 -4.18 -25.86
C GLN A 347 6.58 -3.21 -24.78
N GLN A 348 6.30 -3.73 -23.59
CA GLN A 348 5.97 -2.93 -22.41
C GLN A 348 6.62 -3.54 -21.16
N PRO A 349 7.16 -2.72 -20.25
CA PRO A 349 7.71 -3.21 -18.99
C PRO A 349 6.59 -3.71 -18.07
N GLY A 350 6.92 -4.68 -17.22
CA GLY A 350 6.05 -5.09 -16.12
C GLY A 350 6.06 -4.05 -15.01
N VAL A 351 4.95 -3.90 -14.29
CA VAL A 351 4.82 -2.95 -13.18
C VAL A 351 4.00 -3.51 -12.03
N ALA A 352 4.37 -3.19 -10.81
CA ALA A 352 3.57 -3.45 -9.62
C ALA A 352 3.62 -2.23 -8.70
N VAL A 353 2.47 -1.89 -8.10
CA VAL A 353 2.25 -0.66 -7.35
C VAL A 353 1.41 -0.94 -6.10
N SER A 354 1.85 -0.43 -4.96
CA SER A 354 1.08 -0.34 -3.71
C SER A 354 1.12 1.09 -3.18
N VAL A 355 0.01 1.56 -2.62
CA VAL A 355 -0.11 2.94 -2.11
C VAL A 355 -0.59 3.00 -0.66
N SER A 356 -0.34 4.13 -0.02
CA SER A 356 -0.81 4.46 1.34
C SER A 356 -1.16 5.94 1.42
N GLY A 357 -2.00 6.34 2.36
CA GLY A 357 -2.32 7.74 2.65
C GLY A 357 -3.81 7.99 2.81
N VAL A 358 -4.29 9.16 2.38
CA VAL A 358 -5.70 9.52 2.48
C VAL A 358 -6.52 8.76 1.43
N GLY A 359 -7.26 7.75 1.88
CA GLY A 359 -8.02 6.85 1.01
C GLY A 359 -8.94 7.54 0.00
N GLU A 360 -9.69 8.58 0.41
CA GLU A 360 -10.59 9.32 -0.48
C GLU A 360 -9.85 9.97 -1.66
N ARG A 361 -8.64 10.48 -1.43
CA ARG A 361 -7.82 11.10 -2.48
C ARG A 361 -7.24 10.06 -3.41
N ILE A 362 -6.73 8.97 -2.84
CA ILE A 362 -6.19 7.84 -3.59
C ILE A 362 -7.25 7.22 -4.50
N MET A 363 -8.47 7.02 -3.99
CA MET A 363 -9.60 6.50 -4.77
C MET A 363 -10.01 7.46 -5.87
N ALA A 364 -10.15 8.76 -5.58
CA ALA A 364 -10.50 9.77 -6.59
C ALA A 364 -9.50 9.82 -7.76
N ALA A 365 -8.22 9.59 -7.48
CA ALA A 365 -7.17 9.56 -8.50
C ALA A 365 -6.96 8.18 -9.16
N SER A 366 -7.54 7.10 -8.62
CA SER A 366 -7.16 5.72 -8.98
C SER A 366 -5.63 5.55 -8.99
N LEU A 367 -4.99 5.99 -7.89
CA LEU A 367 -3.57 6.32 -7.88
C LEU A 367 -2.66 5.15 -8.28
N ALA A 368 -2.91 3.94 -7.78
CA ALA A 368 -2.08 2.77 -8.13
C ALA A 368 -2.12 2.47 -9.64
N ARG A 369 -3.30 2.51 -10.26
CA ARG A 369 -3.46 2.29 -11.70
C ARG A 369 -2.85 3.44 -12.51
N ALA A 370 -3.06 4.69 -12.10
CA ALA A 370 -2.47 5.85 -12.77
C ALA A 370 -0.93 5.79 -12.74
N ALA A 371 -0.35 5.39 -11.62
CA ALA A 371 1.08 5.15 -11.48
C ALA A 371 1.57 4.04 -12.40
N ALA A 372 0.91 2.88 -12.38
CA ALA A 372 1.26 1.76 -13.24
C ALA A 372 1.27 2.15 -14.72
N MET A 373 0.21 2.81 -15.20
CA MET A 373 0.12 3.25 -16.60
C MET A 373 1.23 4.25 -16.96
N THR A 374 1.52 5.20 -16.06
CA THR A 374 2.59 6.19 -16.27
C THR A 374 3.95 5.49 -16.40
N LEU A 375 4.26 4.54 -15.50
CA LEU A 375 5.53 3.83 -15.49
C LEU A 375 5.69 2.87 -16.68
N GLN A 376 4.59 2.36 -17.23
CA GLN A 376 4.59 1.51 -18.43
C GLN A 376 4.78 2.29 -19.73
N LEU A 377 4.04 3.37 -19.92
CA LEU A 377 4.05 4.14 -21.17
C LEU A 377 5.35 4.93 -21.35
N GLU A 378 5.98 5.33 -20.25
CA GLU A 378 7.20 6.15 -20.24
C GLU A 378 8.45 5.29 -19.92
N GLY A 379 8.47 4.03 -20.40
CA GLY A 379 9.49 3.03 -20.04
C GLY A 379 10.95 3.40 -20.31
N GLY A 380 11.22 4.41 -21.15
CA GLY A 380 12.56 4.94 -21.41
C GLY A 380 13.01 6.07 -20.48
N ARG A 381 12.14 6.56 -19.58
CA ARG A 381 12.45 7.66 -18.65
C ARG A 381 12.74 7.15 -17.24
N GLN A 382 13.46 7.97 -16.46
CA GLN A 382 13.72 7.73 -15.04
C GLN A 382 12.39 7.71 -14.24
N LEU A 383 12.30 6.87 -13.22
CA LEU A 383 11.05 6.68 -12.46
C LEU A 383 10.72 7.87 -11.56
N GLN A 384 11.73 8.53 -11.02
CA GLN A 384 11.61 9.58 -10.03
C GLN A 384 10.88 10.80 -10.59
N PRO A 385 11.23 11.35 -11.77
CA PRO A 385 10.46 12.42 -12.39
C PRO A 385 9.01 12.03 -12.66
N LEU A 386 8.77 10.80 -13.14
CA LEU A 386 7.41 10.30 -13.42
C LEU A 386 6.55 10.21 -12.16
N ALA A 387 7.08 9.58 -11.10
CA ALA A 387 6.40 9.46 -9.82
C ALA A 387 6.18 10.84 -9.16
N THR A 388 7.15 11.75 -9.29
CA THR A 388 7.05 13.13 -8.82
C THR A 388 5.91 13.88 -9.50
N GLN A 389 5.91 13.89 -10.83
CA GLN A 389 4.89 14.59 -11.61
C GLN A 389 3.49 14.00 -11.37
N LEU A 390 3.38 12.68 -11.23
CA LEU A 390 2.14 12.02 -10.91
C LEU A 390 1.57 12.48 -9.56
N LEU A 391 2.36 12.43 -8.49
CA LEU A 391 1.88 12.84 -7.16
C LEU A 391 1.60 14.35 -7.09
N GLN A 392 2.39 15.18 -7.76
CA GLN A 392 2.09 16.62 -7.90
C GLN A 392 0.75 16.86 -8.59
N GLY A 393 0.51 16.19 -9.72
CA GLY A 393 -0.71 16.37 -10.51
C GLY A 393 -1.95 15.76 -9.88
N SER A 394 -1.83 14.62 -9.21
CA SER A 394 -2.98 13.88 -8.65
C SER A 394 -3.32 14.25 -7.20
N MET A 395 -2.31 14.55 -6.37
CA MET A 395 -2.51 14.81 -4.94
C MET A 395 -2.41 16.30 -4.60
N LEU A 396 -1.40 17.00 -5.14
CA LEU A 396 -1.11 18.39 -4.74
C LEU A 396 -1.91 19.45 -5.52
N SER A 397 -2.50 19.08 -6.66
CA SER A 397 -3.28 20.01 -7.50
C SER A 397 -4.65 20.38 -6.90
N GLN A 398 -5.08 19.70 -5.83
CA GLN A 398 -6.39 19.87 -5.20
C GLN A 398 -6.25 20.35 -3.75
N PRO A 399 -7.17 21.18 -3.25
CA PRO A 399 -7.19 21.60 -1.85
C PRO A 399 -7.62 20.43 -0.95
N GLY A 400 -6.91 20.18 0.16
CA GLY A 400 -7.24 19.14 1.14
C GLY A 400 -5.99 18.49 1.74
N PRO A 401 -6.14 17.44 2.56
CA PRO A 401 -4.98 16.69 3.04
C PRO A 401 -4.31 15.98 1.85
N TRP A 402 -3.00 16.15 1.73
CA TRP A 402 -2.22 15.73 0.57
C TRP A 402 -1.48 14.41 0.77
N ASP A 403 -1.64 13.78 1.93
CA ASP A 403 -0.78 12.68 2.37
C ASP A 403 -0.99 11.43 1.50
N ALA A 404 0.10 11.03 0.86
CA ALA A 404 0.19 9.89 -0.03
C ALA A 404 1.61 9.32 -0.02
N GLY A 405 1.70 8.01 -0.16
CA GLY A 405 2.90 7.27 -0.49
C GLY A 405 2.62 6.29 -1.61
N LEU A 406 3.59 6.14 -2.50
CA LEU A 406 3.59 5.29 -3.67
C LEU A 406 4.84 4.42 -3.62
N LEU A 407 4.68 3.11 -3.57
CA LEU A 407 5.75 2.14 -3.72
C LEU A 407 5.53 1.36 -5.02
N ALA A 408 6.43 1.50 -5.98
CA ALA A 408 6.25 0.91 -7.30
C ALA A 408 7.54 0.27 -7.82
N VAL A 409 7.40 -0.85 -8.53
CA VAL A 409 8.48 -1.48 -9.29
C VAL A 409 8.18 -1.47 -10.78
N ARG A 410 9.22 -1.31 -11.60
CA ARG A 410 9.21 -1.50 -13.05
C ARG A 410 10.21 -2.59 -13.42
N VAL A 411 9.79 -3.49 -14.30
CA VAL A 411 10.54 -4.68 -14.71
C VAL A 411 10.71 -4.67 -16.22
N ALA A 412 11.95 -4.68 -16.70
CA ALA A 412 12.27 -4.64 -18.13
C ALA A 412 13.46 -5.54 -18.48
N GLY A 413 13.53 -5.99 -19.73
CA GLY A 413 14.72 -6.69 -20.24
C GLY A 413 15.77 -5.71 -20.78
N SER A 414 17.04 -5.98 -20.51
CA SER A 414 18.17 -5.31 -21.16
C SER A 414 18.99 -6.31 -21.99
N SER A 415 19.40 -5.88 -23.18
CA SER A 415 20.34 -6.63 -24.04
C SER A 415 21.67 -5.89 -24.09
N SER A 416 22.68 -6.34 -23.34
CA SER A 416 24.03 -5.81 -23.49
C SER A 416 24.71 -6.46 -24.70
N SER A 417 24.99 -5.69 -25.75
CA SER A 417 26.01 -6.07 -26.74
C SER A 417 27.37 -5.60 -26.25
N SER A 418 28.23 -6.52 -25.80
CA SER A 418 29.62 -6.20 -25.50
C SER A 418 30.40 -6.02 -26.82
N SER A 419 30.37 -4.84 -27.42
CA SER A 419 31.37 -4.45 -28.43
C SER A 419 32.59 -3.90 -27.69
N ARG A 420 33.61 -4.73 -27.47
CA ARG A 420 34.96 -4.20 -27.25
C ARG A 420 35.41 -3.63 -28.59
N ASN A 421 35.37 -2.30 -28.73
CA ASN A 421 36.20 -1.63 -29.72
C ASN A 421 37.63 -1.75 -29.18
N GLU A 422 38.40 -2.69 -29.71
CA GLU A 422 39.85 -2.56 -29.70
C GLU A 422 40.17 -1.41 -30.66
N SER A 423 40.25 -0.20 -30.10
CA SER A 423 40.92 0.91 -30.79
C SER A 423 42.40 0.53 -30.87
N SER A 424 42.84 0.21 -32.07
CA SER A 424 44.24 0.23 -32.45
C SER A 424 44.77 1.64 -32.21
N ASP A 425 45.44 1.85 -31.08
CA ASP A 425 46.23 3.03 -30.80
C ASP A 425 47.44 3.01 -31.75
N SER A 426 47.29 3.68 -32.90
CA SER A 426 48.41 4.11 -33.72
C SER A 426 49.00 5.36 -33.07
N SER A 427 49.96 5.17 -32.17
CA SER A 427 50.73 6.27 -31.61
C SER A 427 51.67 6.85 -32.67
N ASP A 428 51.35 8.07 -33.11
CA ASP A 428 52.28 8.98 -33.77
C ASP A 428 53.49 9.23 -32.86
N ASN A 429 54.69 8.97 -33.36
CA ASN A 429 55.93 9.36 -32.70
C ASN A 429 56.78 10.18 -33.69
N SER A 430 56.78 11.50 -33.51
CA SER A 430 57.77 12.41 -34.09
C SER A 430 58.75 12.81 -32.98
N GLY A 431 59.98 12.30 -33.08
CA GLY A 431 61.04 12.53 -32.12
C GLY A 431 62.39 12.25 -32.74
N SER A 432 63.01 13.30 -33.27
CA SER A 432 64.36 13.33 -33.82
C SER A 432 65.43 13.32 -32.72
N SER A 433 66.60 12.78 -33.09
CA SER A 433 67.96 12.99 -32.55
C SER A 433 68.52 12.00 -31.53
N GLY A 434 69.76 11.56 -31.80
CA GLY A 434 70.74 11.21 -30.77
C GLY A 434 71.34 9.81 -30.83
N ASP A 435 72.31 9.63 -31.72
CA ASP A 435 73.54 8.83 -31.64
C ASP A 435 73.76 7.70 -30.60
N ALA A 436 74.44 6.66 -31.13
CA ALA A 436 75.56 5.91 -30.55
C ALA A 436 75.33 4.44 -30.09
N ALA A 437 75.92 3.56 -30.91
CA ALA A 437 76.81 2.45 -30.57
C ALA A 437 76.31 1.21 -29.81
N GLY A 438 76.56 0.03 -30.41
CA GLY A 438 77.16 -1.09 -29.69
C GLY A 438 76.54 -2.49 -29.88
N SER A 439 77.22 -3.31 -30.69
CA SER A 439 77.53 -4.74 -30.44
C SER A 439 76.38 -5.72 -30.18
N ALA A 440 75.98 -6.56 -31.15
CA ALA A 440 76.57 -7.87 -31.53
C ALA A 440 75.97 -9.10 -30.83
N ALA A 441 75.95 -10.19 -31.62
CA ALA A 441 75.72 -11.60 -31.29
C ALA A 441 74.25 -12.06 -31.22
N GLN A 442 73.84 -13.23 -31.72
CA GLN A 442 74.38 -14.29 -32.59
C GLN A 442 73.25 -15.35 -32.68
N HIS A 443 73.17 -16.08 -33.82
CA HIS A 443 72.65 -17.46 -33.94
C HIS A 443 71.13 -17.70 -33.64
N GLU A 444 70.38 -18.58 -34.30
CA GLU A 444 70.67 -19.63 -35.27
C GLU A 444 69.38 -20.02 -36.02
N GLN A 445 69.58 -20.66 -37.17
CA GLN A 445 68.58 -21.20 -38.09
C GLN A 445 67.78 -22.37 -37.48
N ALA A 446 66.55 -22.59 -37.97
CA ALA A 446 66.15 -23.89 -38.52
C ALA A 446 64.78 -23.82 -39.22
N GLU A 447 64.65 -24.67 -40.23
CA GLU A 447 63.74 -24.68 -41.34
C GLU A 447 62.42 -25.43 -41.10
N ASP A 448 61.43 -25.08 -41.92
CA ASP A 448 60.52 -25.95 -42.69
C ASP A 448 59.62 -26.99 -41.98
N ALA A 449 58.31 -26.82 -42.14
CA ALA A 449 57.43 -27.84 -42.73
C ALA A 449 55.99 -27.32 -42.77
N GLY A 450 55.47 -27.11 -43.98
CA GLY A 450 54.04 -26.87 -44.19
C GLY A 450 53.20 -28.12 -43.94
N HIS A 451 52.09 -27.97 -43.22
CA HIS A 451 50.93 -28.86 -43.27
C HIS A 451 49.67 -27.98 -43.24
N ALA A 452 48.90 -28.07 -44.32
CA ALA A 452 47.55 -27.52 -44.39
C ALA A 452 46.61 -28.46 -43.62
N ASP A 453 45.92 -27.94 -42.61
CA ASP A 453 44.78 -28.63 -42.01
C ASP A 453 43.57 -27.69 -41.98
N GLN A 454 42.43 -28.26 -42.39
CA GLN A 454 41.18 -27.57 -42.61
C GLN A 454 40.39 -27.51 -41.30
N GLY A 455 39.82 -26.33 -41.02
CA GLY A 455 38.47 -26.21 -40.50
C GLY A 455 38.19 -26.73 -39.09
N LEU A 456 38.31 -25.84 -38.12
CA LEU A 456 37.22 -25.67 -37.14
C LEU A 456 37.21 -24.20 -36.68
N LEU A 457 36.59 -23.34 -37.48
CA LEU A 457 36.12 -22.05 -36.99
C LEU A 457 35.00 -22.35 -36.00
N CYS A 458 35.36 -22.50 -34.73
CA CYS A 458 34.41 -22.34 -33.63
C CYS A 458 33.90 -20.90 -33.68
N ASN A 459 32.82 -20.69 -34.43
CA ASN A 459 31.92 -19.55 -34.28
C ASN A 459 31.43 -19.58 -32.84
N GLY A 460 32.17 -18.93 -31.94
CA GLY A 460 31.67 -18.55 -30.64
C GLY A 460 30.58 -17.51 -30.86
N GLU A 461 29.37 -17.94 -31.18
CA GLU A 461 28.18 -17.12 -31.01
C GLU A 461 28.17 -16.70 -29.54
N LYS A 462 28.62 -15.47 -29.25
CA LYS A 462 28.45 -14.84 -27.95
C LYS A 462 26.94 -14.75 -27.73
N GLN A 463 26.37 -15.75 -27.06
CA GLN A 463 24.96 -15.75 -26.70
C GLN A 463 24.70 -14.46 -25.91
N ARG A 464 23.87 -13.61 -26.49
CA ARG A 464 23.48 -12.32 -25.92
C ARG A 464 22.60 -12.63 -24.70
N GLN A 465 23.22 -12.78 -23.53
CA GLN A 465 22.51 -13.15 -22.32
C GLN A 465 21.58 -12.00 -21.92
N GLN A 466 20.27 -12.25 -22.03
CA GLN A 466 19.26 -11.26 -21.64
C GLN A 466 19.29 -11.10 -20.13
N ARG A 467 19.20 -9.85 -19.67
CA ARG A 467 19.11 -9.54 -18.24
C ARG A 467 17.77 -8.93 -17.93
N LEU A 468 17.18 -9.35 -16.83
CA LEU A 468 16.02 -8.70 -16.25
C LEU A 468 16.50 -7.58 -15.33
N VAL A 469 15.97 -6.38 -15.52
CA VAL A 469 16.24 -5.17 -14.73
C VAL A 469 14.98 -4.86 -13.93
N VAL A 470 15.14 -4.71 -12.62
CA VAL A 470 14.09 -4.23 -11.71
C VAL A 470 14.50 -2.90 -11.15
N GLU A 471 13.61 -1.93 -11.29
CA GLU A 471 13.75 -0.59 -10.74
C GLU A 471 12.62 -0.34 -9.75
N LEU A 472 12.97 0.02 -8.52
CA LEU A 472 12.05 0.41 -7.45
C LEU A 472 12.01 1.92 -7.36
N VAL A 473 10.82 2.49 -7.20
CA VAL A 473 10.60 3.88 -6.80
C VAL A 473 9.68 3.92 -5.58
N ALA A 474 10.08 4.68 -4.57
CA ALA A 474 9.22 5.06 -3.46
C ALA A 474 9.04 6.58 -3.49
N ALA A 475 7.82 7.08 -3.69
CA ALA A 475 7.51 8.50 -3.78
C ALA A 475 6.42 8.88 -2.78
N PHE A 476 6.53 10.03 -2.11
CA PHE A 476 5.56 10.40 -1.08
C PHE A 476 5.45 11.91 -0.86
N THR A 477 4.27 12.33 -0.41
CA THR A 477 3.91 13.71 0.00
C THR A 477 3.73 13.84 1.51
N SER A 478 3.46 12.73 2.20
CA SER A 478 3.31 12.68 3.66
C SER A 478 4.60 13.12 4.40
N PRO A 479 4.54 13.47 5.70
CA PRO A 479 5.73 13.83 6.48
C PRO A 479 6.82 12.76 6.45
N SER A 480 6.43 11.49 6.39
CA SER A 480 7.34 10.35 6.32
C SER A 480 6.72 9.14 5.60
N PHE A 481 7.58 8.22 5.16
CA PHE A 481 7.18 6.98 4.51
C PHE A 481 8.12 5.84 4.92
N ALA A 482 7.62 4.83 5.66
CA ALA A 482 8.43 3.69 6.07
C ALA A 482 8.40 2.59 5.02
N ILE A 483 9.58 2.25 4.51
CA ILE A 483 9.74 1.28 3.42
C ILE A 483 10.87 0.30 3.70
N GLY A 484 10.85 -0.84 3.03
CA GLY A 484 12.00 -1.73 2.95
C GLY A 484 12.00 -2.53 1.67
N TRP A 485 13.17 -3.05 1.31
CA TRP A 485 13.32 -3.89 0.13
C TRP A 485 14.40 -4.95 0.32
N LEU A 486 14.29 -6.03 -0.44
CA LEU A 486 15.24 -7.12 -0.51
C LEU A 486 15.54 -7.40 -1.98
N GLY A 487 16.81 -7.20 -2.35
CA GLY A 487 17.31 -7.43 -3.71
C GLY A 487 17.64 -8.91 -3.99
N PRO A 488 18.04 -9.22 -5.23
CA PRO A 488 18.33 -10.59 -5.66
C PRO A 488 19.64 -11.11 -5.04
N GLY A 489 19.64 -12.38 -4.64
CA GLY A 489 20.84 -13.14 -4.31
C GLY A 489 20.94 -13.61 -2.85
N PRO A 490 21.70 -14.69 -2.59
CA PRO A 490 21.72 -15.37 -1.28
C PRO A 490 22.39 -14.56 -0.16
N GLN A 491 23.14 -13.50 -0.50
CA GLN A 491 23.79 -12.60 0.46
C GLN A 491 23.10 -11.23 0.54
N ALA A 492 21.99 -11.03 -0.18
CA ALA A 492 21.26 -9.78 -0.16
C ALA A 492 20.73 -9.52 1.26
N LYS A 493 21.04 -8.33 1.79
CA LYS A 493 20.54 -7.90 3.11
C LYS A 493 19.31 -7.04 2.94
N ALA A 494 18.25 -7.37 3.68
CA ALA A 494 17.05 -6.55 3.76
C ALA A 494 17.39 -5.12 4.20
N GLN A 495 16.96 -4.15 3.42
CA GLN A 495 17.04 -2.73 3.75
C GLN A 495 15.69 -2.29 4.33
N ALA A 496 15.73 -1.44 5.35
CA ALA A 496 14.52 -0.86 5.96
C ALA A 496 14.86 0.56 6.42
N VAL A 497 14.01 1.53 6.06
CA VAL A 497 14.25 2.96 6.33
C VAL A 497 12.92 3.70 6.48
N VAL A 498 12.92 4.73 7.33
CA VAL A 498 11.85 5.74 7.36
C VAL A 498 12.32 6.96 6.59
N LEU A 499 11.76 7.17 5.40
CA LEU A 499 12.00 8.38 4.61
C LEU A 499 11.25 9.54 5.26
N ARG A 500 11.82 10.74 5.26
CA ARG A 500 11.23 11.93 5.91
C ARG A 500 11.30 13.15 4.99
N GLN A 501 10.30 14.02 5.06
CA GLN A 501 10.37 15.36 4.48
C GLN A 501 11.52 16.16 5.12
N ALA A 502 12.10 17.11 4.38
CA ALA A 502 13.15 17.94 4.94
C ALA A 502 12.47 18.91 5.91
N GLY A 503 12.83 18.89 7.20
CA GLY A 503 12.35 19.89 8.14
C GLY A 503 12.93 21.28 7.84
N PRO A 504 12.42 22.37 8.45
CA PRO A 504 13.05 23.70 8.40
C PRO A 504 14.45 23.75 9.06
N ALA A 505 15.03 22.62 9.48
CA ALA A 505 16.28 22.53 10.22
C ALA A 505 17.57 22.68 9.37
N ASN A 506 17.49 23.34 8.19
CA ASN A 506 18.68 23.75 7.43
C ASN A 506 18.52 25.14 6.77
N ALA A 507 17.49 25.92 7.12
CA ALA A 507 17.32 27.30 6.65
C ALA A 507 17.90 28.36 7.60
N SER A 508 18.49 27.97 8.75
CA SER A 508 19.06 28.92 9.72
C SER A 508 20.56 29.18 9.58
N ALA A 509 21.21 28.70 8.52
CA ALA A 509 22.60 29.07 8.21
C ALA A 509 22.70 30.26 7.24
N ALA A 510 21.58 30.76 6.71
CA ALA A 510 21.58 31.83 5.69
C ALA A 510 20.80 33.11 6.10
N ALA A 511 20.26 33.18 7.32
CA ALA A 511 19.49 34.34 7.78
C ALA A 511 19.84 34.74 9.22
N VAL A 512 21.13 34.97 9.49
CA VAL A 512 21.56 35.83 10.61
C VAL A 512 22.08 37.13 9.98
N ALA A 513 21.15 37.92 9.45
CA ALA A 513 21.35 39.34 9.16
C ALA A 513 19.99 40.01 9.01
N GLY A 514 19.50 40.64 10.08
CA GLY A 514 18.53 41.73 9.98
C GLY A 514 17.24 41.56 10.78
N GLY A 515 17.14 42.34 11.86
CA GLY A 515 15.94 43.14 12.14
C GLY A 515 14.88 42.54 13.06
N ALA A 516 14.74 43.15 14.24
CA ALA A 516 13.66 42.91 15.21
C ALA A 516 12.28 43.30 14.67
N ALA A 517 11.23 42.55 15.06
CA ALA A 517 9.84 42.99 15.00
C ALA A 517 8.99 42.35 16.11
N GLU A 518 8.05 43.15 16.61
CA GLU A 518 7.24 43.06 17.82
C GLU A 518 6.41 41.79 18.05
N ALA A 519 6.13 41.53 19.33
CA ALA A 519 5.20 40.52 19.82
C ALA A 519 3.73 40.98 19.68
N ALA A 520 2.90 40.14 19.03
CA ALA A 520 1.45 40.29 18.95
C ALA A 520 0.74 39.17 19.76
N PRO A 521 -0.49 39.40 20.27
CA PRO A 521 -1.05 38.64 21.38
C PRO A 521 -1.58 37.25 20.98
N ALA A 522 -1.44 36.30 21.92
CA ALA A 522 -1.89 34.92 21.81
C ALA A 522 -3.42 34.84 21.63
N GLY A 523 -3.87 34.38 20.46
CA GLY A 523 -5.30 34.32 20.13
C GLY A 523 -5.59 33.77 18.74
N ARG A 524 -5.04 32.60 18.42
CA ARG A 524 -5.46 31.64 17.38
C ARG A 524 -4.34 30.60 17.26
N LEU A 525 -4.66 29.31 17.24
CA LEU A 525 -3.76 28.24 16.82
C LEU A 525 -3.31 28.53 15.38
N GLY A 526 -2.24 29.32 15.24
CA GLY A 526 -1.61 29.63 13.98
C GLY A 526 -0.87 28.38 13.51
N GLN A 527 -1.37 27.78 12.43
CA GLN A 527 -0.56 26.91 11.59
C GLN A 527 0.75 27.64 11.30
N LEU A 528 1.88 27.10 11.78
CA LEU A 528 3.18 27.43 11.19
C LEU A 528 3.03 27.30 9.67
N PRO A 529 3.59 28.23 8.86
CA PRO A 529 3.52 28.10 7.42
C PRO A 529 4.28 26.82 7.03
N ALA A 530 3.53 25.73 6.83
CA ALA A 530 4.07 24.50 6.30
C ALA A 530 4.61 24.84 4.91
N LEU A 531 5.89 24.56 4.69
CA LEU A 531 6.42 24.52 3.33
C LEU A 531 5.46 23.70 2.46
N PRO A 532 5.18 24.11 1.22
CA PRO A 532 4.30 23.35 0.36
C PRO A 532 4.82 21.90 0.30
N PRO A 533 3.95 20.89 0.44
CA PRO A 533 4.38 19.49 0.42
C PRO A 533 5.20 19.23 -0.84
N GLN A 534 6.41 18.73 -0.66
CA GLN A 534 7.29 18.33 -1.76
C GLN A 534 7.17 16.83 -1.94
N VAL A 535 7.19 16.37 -3.19
CA VAL A 535 7.33 14.95 -3.45
C VAL A 535 8.80 14.57 -3.25
N LYS A 536 9.04 13.61 -2.36
CA LYS A 536 10.35 12.98 -2.20
C LYS A 536 10.35 11.60 -2.82
N CYS A 537 11.49 11.22 -3.41
CA CYS A 537 11.66 9.93 -4.06
C CYS A 537 12.93 9.21 -3.58
N LEU A 538 12.88 7.88 -3.55
CA LEU A 538 14.02 6.98 -3.51
C LEU A 538 13.96 6.07 -4.74
N GLU A 539 15.09 5.87 -5.42
CA GLU A 539 15.24 4.89 -6.49
C GLU A 539 16.26 3.81 -6.14
N VAL A 540 15.96 2.57 -6.48
CA VAL A 540 16.88 1.43 -6.37
C VAL A 540 16.79 0.61 -7.66
N SER A 541 17.92 0.19 -8.22
CA SER A 541 17.94 -0.69 -9.41
C SER A 541 18.77 -1.93 -9.14
N CYS A 542 18.32 -3.07 -9.67
CA CYS A 542 19.08 -4.32 -9.69
C CYS A 542 18.81 -5.09 -10.98
N SER A 543 19.67 -6.06 -11.29
CA SER A 543 19.45 -6.93 -12.45
C SER A 543 20.00 -8.33 -12.26
N TRP A 544 19.37 -9.31 -12.91
CA TRP A 544 19.83 -10.70 -12.95
C TRP A 544 19.71 -11.28 -14.37
N PRO A 545 20.48 -12.34 -14.71
CA PRO A 545 20.30 -13.07 -15.96
C PRO A 545 18.89 -13.67 -16.04
N LEU A 546 18.27 -13.57 -17.21
CA LEU A 546 17.00 -14.23 -17.50
C LEU A 546 17.31 -15.57 -18.18
N ASP A 547 17.00 -16.67 -17.49
CA ASP A 547 17.18 -18.04 -17.98
C ASP A 547 16.08 -18.45 -18.98
#